data_AF-A0A357QYM4-F1
#
_entry.id   AF-A0A357QYM4-F1
#
_cell.length_a   1.000
_cell.length_b   1.000
_cell.length_c   1.000
_cell.angle_alpha   90.00
_cell.angle_beta   90.00
_cell.angle_gamma   90.00
#
_symmetry.space_group_name_H-M   'P 1'
#
loop_
_entity.id
_entity.type
_entity.pdbx_description
1 polymer ?
#
loop_
_entity_poly.entity_id
_entity_poly.type
_entity_poly.pdbx_seq_one_letter_code
_entity_poly.pdbx_strand_id
1 'polypeptide(L)'
;MIKKIREIFKELSLTQQLFGIVFLFIIIFVSFFFLFLSWNIDGFVRNQMYGIIKRTQANIIYNYRLSIDDNALYGANDPNIVHIIYFSDKEPLSSSSAIQLSDTLRLELMTNAWGQNERTKDYISYSDSQRMLYTITYIDNQTRIVTLISNNYRDEFKTTLLNSVVNILVIVVSLLFILLMIWVAYLIHPLNQIRAYIERIRKGEHAELKVDRRDEIGEVAGALVAMQEEIERSERLKEEMLHNISHDLKTPIATIKSYSESIKDGIYPYETLEKSVDVIIEHADRLEKKVQSLLLLNRLGYLASEGVDLGEINMTDIVKKAILSVKVIRPEIQMETYLDPVIYIG
;
A
#
# COMPACT_ATOMS: atom_id res chain seq x y z
N MET A 1 20.10 3.49 13.98
CA MET A 1 19.90 3.18 12.55
C MET A 1 18.47 3.49 12.09
N ILE A 2 17.43 2.97 12.77
CA ILE A 2 16.01 3.18 12.42
C ILE A 2 15.57 4.66 12.39
N LYS A 3 16.04 5.50 13.34
CA LYS A 3 15.72 6.95 13.36
C LYS A 3 16.24 7.69 12.11
N LYS A 4 17.47 7.41 11.66
CA LYS A 4 18.06 8.03 10.46
C LYS A 4 17.32 7.63 9.18
N ILE A 5 16.92 6.35 9.08
CA ILE A 5 16.12 5.87 7.93
C ILE A 5 14.77 6.60 7.90
N ARG A 6 14.10 6.74 9.06
CA ARG A 6 12.82 7.45 9.15
C ARG A 6 12.92 8.92 8.75
N GLU A 7 14.01 9.62 9.05
CA GLU A 7 14.20 11.01 8.62
C GLU A 7 14.44 11.14 7.12
N ILE A 8 15.25 10.26 6.52
CA ILE A 8 15.45 10.22 5.06
C ILE A 8 14.13 9.99 4.33
N PHE A 9 13.27 9.10 4.85
CA PHE A 9 11.95 8.85 4.26
C PHE A 9 11.05 10.09 4.32
N LYS A 10 11.11 10.90 5.37
CA LYS A 10 10.27 12.10 5.50
C LYS A 10 10.61 13.22 4.51
N GLU A 11 11.84 13.26 4.01
CA GLU A 11 12.28 14.26 3.02
C GLU A 11 11.89 13.86 1.58
N LEU A 12 11.55 12.59 1.35
CA LEU A 12 11.16 12.08 0.04
C LEU A 12 9.67 12.32 -0.25
N SER A 13 9.36 12.66 -1.50
CA SER A 13 7.97 12.68 -1.97
C SER A 13 7.34 11.29 -1.85
N LEU A 14 6.02 11.23 -1.64
CA LEU A 14 5.27 9.97 -1.58
C LEU A 14 5.57 9.07 -2.79
N THR A 15 5.74 9.68 -3.96
CA THR A 15 6.17 9.02 -5.20
C THR A 15 7.51 8.30 -5.05
N GLN A 16 8.53 8.98 -4.52
CA GLN A 16 9.85 8.39 -4.30
C GLN A 16 9.80 7.29 -3.24
N GLN A 17 8.99 7.45 -2.19
CA GLN A 17 8.81 6.41 -1.16
C GLN A 17 8.20 5.14 -1.75
N LEU A 18 7.10 5.26 -2.50
CA LEU A 18 6.42 4.11 -3.13
C LEU A 18 7.32 3.38 -4.13
N PHE A 19 8.02 4.12 -5.00
CA PHE A 19 8.98 3.51 -5.90
C PHE A 19 10.14 2.83 -5.17
N GLY A 20 10.64 3.45 -4.09
CA GLY A 20 11.67 2.87 -3.24
C GLY A 20 11.24 1.55 -2.61
N ILE A 21 10.00 1.47 -2.12
CA ILE A 21 9.44 0.23 -1.54
C ILE A 21 9.32 -0.87 -2.59
N VAL A 22 8.77 -0.56 -3.77
CA VAL A 22 8.64 -1.53 -4.87
C VAL A 22 10.02 -2.05 -5.29
N PHE A 23 11.00 -1.15 -5.45
CA PHE A 23 12.35 -1.50 -5.84
C PHE A 23 13.05 -2.38 -4.78
N LEU A 24 12.92 -2.01 -3.50
CA LEU A 24 13.46 -2.79 -2.38
C LEU A 24 12.85 -4.20 -2.34
N PHE A 25 11.54 -4.32 -2.51
CA PHE A 25 10.86 -5.60 -2.54
C PHE A 25 11.38 -6.50 -3.66
N ILE A 26 11.58 -5.95 -4.87
CA ILE A 26 12.13 -6.70 -6.00
C ILE A 26 13.56 -7.16 -5.71
N ILE A 27 14.41 -6.31 -5.15
CA ILE A 27 15.78 -6.70 -4.77
C ILE A 27 15.75 -7.86 -3.77
N ILE A 28 14.93 -7.76 -2.73
CA ILE A 28 14.80 -8.81 -1.72
C ILE A 28 14.29 -10.10 -2.36
N PHE A 29 13.27 -10.02 -3.20
CA PHE A 29 12.70 -11.18 -3.89
C PHE A 29 13.73 -11.86 -4.80
N VAL A 30 14.45 -11.09 -5.62
CA VAL A 30 15.49 -11.62 -6.51
C VAL A 30 16.62 -12.26 -5.71
N SER A 31 17.09 -11.60 -4.65
CA SER A 31 18.13 -12.13 -3.77
C SER A 31 17.71 -13.45 -3.10
N PHE A 32 16.50 -13.46 -2.52
CA PHE A 32 15.92 -14.67 -1.93
C PHE A 32 15.80 -15.80 -2.95
N PHE A 33 15.31 -15.49 -4.16
CA PHE A 33 15.14 -16.48 -5.22
C PHE A 33 16.49 -17.09 -5.64
N PHE A 34 17.53 -16.28 -5.80
CA PHE A 34 18.87 -16.79 -6.12
C PHE A 34 19.45 -17.65 -5.01
N LEU A 35 19.25 -17.28 -3.75
CA LEU A 35 19.69 -18.06 -2.59
C LEU A 35 18.96 -19.42 -2.56
N PHE A 36 17.64 -19.41 -2.74
CA PHE A 36 16.82 -20.61 -2.83
C PHE A 36 17.22 -21.51 -4.00
N LEU A 37 17.40 -20.94 -5.20
CA LEU A 37 17.77 -21.68 -6.40
C LEU A 37 19.15 -22.34 -6.25
N SER A 38 20.13 -21.58 -5.75
CA SER A 38 21.50 -22.05 -5.51
C SER A 38 21.52 -23.27 -4.58
N TRP A 39 20.72 -23.26 -3.51
CA TRP A 39 20.65 -24.39 -2.58
C TRP A 39 19.98 -25.64 -3.19
N ASN A 40 18.97 -25.47 -4.05
CA ASN A 40 18.18 -26.59 -4.55
C ASN A 40 18.73 -27.22 -5.85
N ILE A 41 19.44 -26.46 -6.69
CA ILE A 41 19.78 -26.88 -8.04
C ILE A 41 20.66 -28.14 -8.08
N ASP A 42 21.64 -28.26 -7.19
CA ASP A 42 22.55 -29.41 -7.18
C ASP A 42 21.86 -30.72 -6.79
N GLY A 43 20.88 -30.64 -5.90
CA GLY A 43 20.04 -31.79 -5.54
C GLY A 43 19.15 -32.22 -6.70
N PHE A 44 18.49 -31.26 -7.34
CA PHE A 44 17.63 -31.52 -8.48
C PHE A 44 18.40 -32.14 -9.65
N VAL A 45 19.51 -31.52 -10.06
CA VAL A 45 20.35 -32.01 -11.17
C VAL A 45 20.84 -33.41 -10.89
N ARG A 46 21.36 -33.68 -9.67
CA ARG A 46 21.84 -35.01 -9.28
C ARG A 46 20.73 -36.06 -9.38
N ASN A 47 19.52 -35.77 -8.89
CA ASN A 47 18.40 -36.70 -8.97
C ASN A 47 17.97 -36.96 -10.42
N GLN A 48 17.99 -35.94 -11.29
CA GLN A 48 17.72 -36.11 -12.72
C GLN A 48 18.77 -36.99 -13.40
N MET A 49 20.06 -36.80 -13.10
CA MET A 49 21.14 -37.62 -13.66
C MET A 49 20.98 -39.10 -13.29
N TYR A 50 20.71 -39.43 -12.02
CA TYR A 50 20.44 -40.82 -11.62
C TYR A 50 19.17 -41.37 -12.29
N GLY A 51 18.14 -40.54 -12.50
CA GLY A 51 16.94 -40.93 -13.23
C GLY A 51 17.22 -41.28 -14.70
N ILE A 52 18.07 -40.50 -15.37
CA ILE A 52 18.53 -40.79 -16.73
C ILE A 52 19.30 -42.12 -16.76
N ILE A 53 20.27 -42.29 -15.86
CA ILE A 53 21.08 -43.50 -15.74
C ILE A 53 20.19 -44.75 -15.56
N LYS A 54 19.23 -44.72 -14.64
CA LYS A 54 18.36 -45.88 -14.37
C LYS A 54 17.46 -46.22 -15.57
N ARG A 55 16.97 -45.20 -16.29
CA ARG A 55 16.14 -45.39 -17.48
C ARG A 55 16.94 -46.02 -18.62
N THR A 56 18.17 -45.57 -18.86
CA THR A 56 19.04 -46.17 -19.89
C THR A 56 19.48 -47.58 -19.51
N GLN A 57 19.76 -47.84 -18.22
CA GLN A 57 20.00 -49.21 -17.72
C GLN A 57 18.83 -50.15 -17.97
N ALA A 58 17.60 -49.72 -17.73
CA ALA A 58 16.42 -50.56 -17.93
C ALA A 58 16.31 -51.08 -19.38
N ASN A 59 16.60 -50.22 -20.36
CA ASN A 59 16.61 -50.59 -21.77
C ASN A 59 17.69 -51.65 -22.07
N ILE A 60 18.91 -51.48 -21.54
CA ILE A 60 20.01 -52.43 -21.77
C ILE A 60 19.76 -53.75 -21.06
N ILE A 61 19.26 -53.72 -19.82
CA ILE A 61 18.88 -54.92 -19.07
C ILE A 61 17.81 -55.72 -19.82
N TYR A 62 16.84 -55.02 -20.41
CA TYR A 62 15.82 -55.64 -21.26
C TYR A 62 16.44 -56.31 -22.49
N ASN A 63 17.31 -55.61 -23.22
CA ASN A 63 18.02 -56.15 -24.39
C ASN A 63 18.92 -57.35 -24.05
N TYR A 64 19.64 -57.26 -22.93
CA TYR A 64 20.51 -58.33 -22.42
C TYR A 64 19.71 -59.62 -22.17
N ARG A 65 18.54 -59.49 -21.55
CA ARG A 65 17.64 -60.63 -21.25
C ARG A 65 17.04 -61.27 -22.49
N LEU A 66 16.94 -60.52 -23.58
CA LEU A 66 16.53 -61.03 -24.90
C LEU A 66 17.68 -61.64 -25.70
N SER A 67 18.89 -61.65 -25.15
CA SER A 67 20.10 -62.14 -25.83
C SER A 67 20.32 -61.44 -27.19
N ILE A 68 20.03 -60.14 -27.25
CA ILE A 68 20.33 -59.30 -28.41
C ILE A 68 21.85 -59.23 -28.58
N ASP A 69 22.31 -59.29 -29.83
CA ASP A 69 23.73 -59.19 -30.19
C ASP A 69 24.41 -57.96 -29.57
N ASP A 70 25.69 -58.09 -29.23
CA ASP A 70 26.46 -57.06 -28.50
C ASP A 70 26.44 -55.70 -29.23
N ASN A 71 26.39 -55.70 -30.57
CA ASN A 71 26.33 -54.46 -31.36
C ASN A 71 25.00 -53.71 -31.20
N ALA A 72 23.92 -54.41 -30.85
CA ALA A 72 22.58 -53.85 -30.65
C ALA A 72 22.18 -53.77 -29.16
N LEU A 73 22.97 -54.37 -28.26
CA LEU A 73 22.71 -54.41 -26.82
C LEU A 73 22.54 -53.02 -26.20
N TYR A 74 23.43 -52.10 -26.55
CA TYR A 74 23.45 -50.72 -26.05
C TYR A 74 22.50 -49.77 -26.79
N GLY A 75 21.97 -50.17 -27.95
CA GLY A 75 21.15 -49.32 -28.80
C GLY A 75 21.92 -48.11 -29.35
N ALA A 76 21.27 -46.93 -29.37
CA ALA A 76 21.93 -45.69 -29.78
C ALA A 76 22.90 -45.22 -28.68
N ASN A 77 24.20 -45.17 -29.01
CA ASN A 77 25.24 -44.74 -28.08
C ASN A 77 25.15 -43.22 -27.81
N ASP A 78 24.89 -42.84 -26.55
CA ASP A 78 25.10 -41.48 -26.06
C ASP A 78 26.53 -41.37 -25.52
N PRO A 79 27.40 -40.54 -26.11
CA PRO A 79 28.80 -40.42 -25.67
C PRO A 79 28.94 -39.90 -24.24
N ASN A 80 27.89 -39.31 -23.66
CA ASN A 80 27.89 -38.82 -22.29
C ASN A 80 27.51 -39.88 -21.26
N ILE A 81 27.02 -41.04 -21.70
CA ILE A 81 26.56 -42.12 -20.83
C ILE A 81 27.35 -43.39 -21.16
N VAL A 82 28.12 -43.87 -20.18
CA VAL A 82 28.96 -45.05 -20.34
C VAL A 82 28.33 -46.20 -19.59
N HIS A 83 28.04 -47.28 -20.29
CA HIS A 83 27.50 -48.52 -19.75
C HIS A 83 28.55 -49.60 -19.78
N ILE A 84 28.80 -50.22 -18.62
CA ILE A 84 29.80 -51.26 -18.44
C ILE A 84 29.11 -52.47 -17.82
N ILE A 85 29.23 -53.63 -18.44
CA ILE A 85 28.70 -54.87 -17.89
C ILE A 85 29.85 -55.66 -17.27
N TYR A 86 29.76 -55.93 -15.97
CA TYR A 86 30.67 -56.79 -15.24
C TYR A 86 30.06 -58.17 -15.06
N PHE A 87 30.87 -59.20 -15.28
CA PHE A 87 30.54 -60.59 -15.01
C PHE A 87 31.49 -61.14 -13.95
N SER A 88 31.03 -62.10 -13.15
CA SER A 88 31.63 -62.56 -11.88
C SER A 88 33.11 -62.95 -11.89
N ASP A 89 33.73 -63.14 -13.05
CA ASP A 89 35.07 -63.72 -13.18
C ASP A 89 35.94 -63.12 -14.31
N LYS A 90 35.58 -61.97 -14.91
CA LYS A 90 36.34 -61.36 -16.02
C LYS A 90 36.46 -59.82 -15.98
N GLU A 91 37.44 -59.32 -16.76
CA GLU A 91 37.48 -57.93 -17.26
C GLU A 91 36.10 -57.55 -17.86
N PRO A 92 35.70 -56.26 -17.84
CA PRO A 92 34.37 -55.83 -18.28
C PRO A 92 34.02 -56.41 -19.65
N LEU A 93 32.83 -57.02 -19.75
CA LEU A 93 32.40 -57.80 -20.91
C LEU A 93 32.30 -56.92 -22.17
N SER A 94 31.90 -55.66 -21.97
CA SER A 94 31.68 -54.67 -23.02
C SER A 94 31.44 -53.28 -22.41
N SER A 95 31.81 -52.22 -23.15
CA SER A 95 31.54 -50.82 -22.82
C SER A 95 30.79 -50.16 -23.97
N SER A 96 29.75 -49.34 -23.68
CA SER A 96 29.02 -48.59 -24.70
C SER A 96 29.85 -47.48 -25.36
N SER A 97 30.97 -47.09 -24.76
CA SER A 97 31.89 -46.11 -25.33
C SER A 97 33.35 -46.46 -25.06
N ALA A 98 34.25 -45.99 -25.93
CA ALA A 98 35.70 -46.15 -25.78
C ALA A 98 36.32 -45.18 -24.75
N ILE A 99 35.55 -44.75 -23.74
CA ILE A 99 36.08 -43.88 -22.69
C ILE A 99 37.11 -44.66 -21.88
N GLN A 100 38.36 -44.21 -21.94
CA GLN A 100 39.46 -44.77 -21.17
C GLN A 100 39.29 -44.32 -19.71
N LEU A 101 38.65 -45.19 -18.92
CA LEU A 101 38.53 -45.00 -17.48
C LEU A 101 39.93 -45.10 -16.87
N SER A 102 40.22 -44.21 -15.92
CA SER A 102 41.43 -44.35 -15.13
C SER A 102 41.40 -45.63 -14.29
N ASP A 103 42.58 -46.16 -13.98
CA ASP A 103 42.70 -47.36 -13.16
C ASP A 103 42.07 -47.20 -11.77
N THR A 104 42.15 -45.99 -11.21
CA THR A 104 41.55 -45.60 -9.92
C THR A 104 40.03 -45.70 -9.97
N LEU A 105 39.41 -45.12 -11.00
CA LEU A 105 37.95 -45.18 -11.20
C LEU A 105 37.51 -46.62 -11.51
N ARG A 106 38.24 -47.35 -12.35
CA ARG A 106 37.93 -48.75 -12.68
C ARG A 106 37.92 -49.64 -11.44
N LEU A 107 38.91 -49.48 -10.56
CA LEU A 107 38.99 -50.22 -9.30
C LEU A 107 37.84 -49.84 -8.35
N GLU A 108 37.50 -48.56 -8.24
CA GLU A 108 36.36 -48.10 -7.43
C GLU A 108 35.05 -48.73 -7.90
N LEU A 109 34.78 -48.68 -9.21
CA LEU A 109 33.58 -49.23 -9.82
C LEU A 109 33.48 -50.73 -9.57
N MET A 110 34.57 -51.50 -9.75
CA MET A 110 34.58 -52.94 -9.49
C MET A 110 34.36 -53.26 -8.02
N THR A 111 34.99 -52.51 -7.12
CA THR A 111 34.87 -52.71 -5.67
C THR A 111 33.44 -52.47 -5.20
N ASN A 112 32.83 -51.36 -5.64
CA ASN A 112 31.44 -51.05 -5.31
C ASN A 112 30.47 -51.98 -6.03
N ALA A 113 30.79 -52.39 -7.25
CA ALA A 113 29.99 -53.35 -8.00
C ALA A 113 29.83 -54.63 -7.22
N TRP A 114 30.88 -55.20 -6.61
CA TRP A 114 30.81 -56.46 -5.85
C TRP A 114 30.55 -56.30 -4.35
N GLY A 115 30.75 -55.10 -3.80
CA GLY A 115 30.53 -54.81 -2.37
C GLY A 115 29.12 -54.37 -1.99
N GLN A 116 28.25 -54.07 -2.96
CA GLN A 116 26.87 -53.65 -2.66
C GLN A 116 25.97 -54.84 -2.28
N ASN A 117 24.92 -54.56 -1.48
CA ASN A 117 23.87 -55.53 -1.11
C ASN A 117 22.49 -55.17 -1.68
N GLU A 118 22.37 -54.00 -2.30
CA GLU A 118 21.11 -53.49 -2.88
C GLU A 118 21.04 -53.84 -4.37
N ARG A 119 19.83 -54.10 -4.88
CA ARG A 119 19.63 -54.43 -6.32
C ARG A 119 20.07 -53.30 -7.23
N THR A 120 19.81 -52.06 -6.83
CA THR A 120 20.21 -50.84 -7.54
C THR A 120 20.66 -49.81 -6.51
N LYS A 121 21.85 -49.23 -6.71
CA LYS A 121 22.40 -48.23 -5.80
C LYS A 121 23.14 -47.12 -6.54
N ASP A 122 22.94 -45.90 -6.06
CA ASP A 122 23.50 -44.66 -6.62
C ASP A 122 24.78 -44.26 -5.87
N TYR A 123 25.80 -43.85 -6.62
CA TYR A 123 27.13 -43.53 -6.09
C TYR A 123 27.69 -42.24 -6.70
N ILE A 124 28.61 -41.65 -5.94
CA ILE A 124 29.39 -40.47 -6.34
C ILE A 124 30.87 -40.86 -6.23
N SER A 125 31.57 -40.87 -7.36
CA SER A 125 33.03 -41.01 -7.36
C SER A 125 33.66 -39.63 -7.20
N TYR A 126 34.77 -39.61 -6.47
CA TYR A 126 35.66 -38.45 -6.34
C TYR A 126 37.05 -38.73 -6.95
N SER A 127 37.16 -39.77 -7.77
CA SER A 127 38.42 -40.16 -8.39
C SER A 127 38.92 -39.07 -9.35
N ASP A 128 40.24 -38.92 -9.45
CA ASP A 128 40.94 -38.02 -10.38
C ASP A 128 40.47 -36.55 -10.39
N SER A 129 40.07 -36.01 -9.23
CA SER A 129 39.56 -34.64 -9.08
C SER A 129 38.27 -34.36 -9.87
N GLN A 130 37.59 -35.41 -10.34
CA GLN A 130 36.38 -35.35 -11.15
C GLN A 130 35.22 -36.01 -10.39
N ARG A 131 34.12 -35.28 -10.22
CA ARG A 131 32.96 -35.77 -9.44
C ARG A 131 31.96 -36.53 -10.32
N MET A 132 32.21 -37.80 -10.61
CA MET A 132 31.33 -38.60 -11.49
C MET A 132 30.14 -39.20 -10.74
N LEU A 133 28.97 -39.21 -11.38
CA LEU A 133 27.78 -39.91 -10.87
C LEU A 133 27.64 -41.25 -11.59
N TYR A 134 27.39 -42.30 -10.83
CA TYR A 134 27.16 -43.63 -11.40
C TYR A 134 26.14 -44.43 -10.59
N THR A 135 25.49 -45.36 -11.26
CA THR A 135 24.54 -46.30 -10.63
C THR A 135 24.94 -47.72 -11.00
N ILE A 136 24.85 -48.61 -10.02
CA ILE A 136 25.11 -50.03 -10.20
C ILE A 136 23.79 -50.79 -10.01
N THR A 137 23.45 -51.63 -10.99
CA THR A 137 22.23 -52.45 -10.97
C THR A 137 22.52 -53.91 -11.25
N TYR A 138 21.87 -54.82 -10.53
CA TYR A 138 21.95 -56.26 -10.79
C TYR A 138 21.07 -56.64 -11.98
N ILE A 139 21.67 -57.28 -12.97
CA ILE A 139 20.94 -57.90 -14.08
C ILE A 139 20.44 -59.28 -13.63
N ASP A 140 21.36 -60.06 -13.08
CA ASP A 140 21.19 -61.41 -12.50
C ASP A 140 22.21 -61.61 -11.34
N ASN A 141 22.40 -62.86 -10.88
CA ASN A 141 23.28 -63.18 -9.75
C ASN A 141 24.79 -63.00 -10.05
N GLN A 142 25.19 -63.05 -11.31
CA GLN A 142 26.59 -63.01 -11.77
C GLN A 142 26.90 -61.78 -12.62
N THR A 143 25.88 -61.06 -13.06
CA THR A 143 26.01 -59.93 -13.99
C THR A 143 25.50 -58.64 -13.35
N ARG A 144 26.35 -57.61 -13.36
CA ARG A 144 26.04 -56.27 -12.85
C ARG A 144 26.30 -55.25 -13.95
N ILE A 145 25.42 -54.26 -14.11
CA ILE A 145 25.63 -53.12 -14.99
C ILE A 145 26.02 -51.90 -14.16
N VAL A 146 27.11 -51.27 -14.56
CA VAL A 146 27.56 -49.98 -14.05
C VAL A 146 27.35 -48.96 -15.13
N THR A 147 26.62 -47.89 -14.82
CA THR A 147 26.43 -46.79 -15.76
C THR A 147 26.94 -45.50 -15.16
N LEU A 148 27.80 -44.81 -15.90
CA LEU A 148 28.34 -43.51 -15.54
C LEU A 148 27.79 -42.43 -16.46
N ILE A 149 27.66 -41.22 -15.93
CA ILE A 149 27.33 -40.03 -16.70
C ILE A 149 28.47 -39.02 -16.62
N SER A 150 28.77 -38.38 -17.75
CA SER A 150 29.88 -37.43 -17.86
C SER A 150 29.62 -36.16 -17.03
N ASN A 151 30.69 -35.60 -16.46
CA ASN A 151 30.61 -34.30 -15.77
C ASN A 151 30.18 -33.17 -16.70
N ASN A 152 30.68 -33.19 -17.93
CA ASN A 152 30.35 -32.19 -18.94
C ASN A 152 28.84 -32.17 -19.20
N TYR A 153 28.20 -33.34 -19.34
CA TYR A 153 26.76 -33.42 -19.55
C TYR A 153 25.97 -32.89 -18.33
N ARG A 154 26.39 -33.25 -17.11
CA ARG A 154 25.77 -32.72 -15.88
C ARG A 154 25.89 -31.20 -15.80
N ASP A 155 27.07 -30.68 -16.09
CA ASP A 155 27.38 -29.26 -15.94
C ASP A 155 26.71 -28.44 -17.07
N GLU A 156 26.67 -28.95 -18.29
CA GLU A 156 25.88 -28.39 -19.39
C GLU A 156 24.39 -28.38 -19.02
N PHE A 157 23.84 -29.52 -18.58
CA PHE A 157 22.45 -29.58 -18.14
C PHE A 157 22.16 -28.56 -17.02
N LYS A 158 23.02 -28.46 -16.01
CA LYS A 158 22.89 -27.49 -14.91
C LYS A 158 22.93 -26.05 -15.42
N THR A 159 23.86 -25.70 -16.30
CA THR A 159 24.01 -24.33 -16.82
C THR A 159 22.85 -23.96 -17.74
N THR A 160 22.40 -24.86 -18.61
CA THR A 160 21.20 -24.65 -19.44
C THR A 160 19.95 -24.45 -18.58
N LEU A 161 19.79 -25.24 -17.50
CA LEU A 161 18.69 -25.07 -16.55
C LEU A 161 18.74 -23.72 -15.85
N LEU A 162 19.90 -23.35 -15.31
CA LEU A 162 20.09 -22.06 -14.63
C LEU A 162 19.80 -20.89 -15.57
N ASN A 163 20.34 -20.92 -16.79
CA ASN A 163 20.10 -19.88 -17.79
C ASN A 163 18.62 -19.79 -18.15
N SER A 164 17.95 -20.92 -18.34
CA SER A 164 16.51 -20.95 -18.64
C SER A 164 15.68 -20.35 -17.50
N VAL A 165 15.98 -20.74 -16.25
CA VAL A 165 15.30 -20.23 -15.05
C VAL A 165 15.56 -18.73 -14.86
N VAL A 166 16.80 -18.28 -15.03
CA VAL A 166 17.16 -16.86 -14.92
C VAL A 166 16.48 -16.04 -16.01
N ASN A 167 16.43 -16.51 -17.25
CA ASN A 167 15.75 -15.81 -18.34
C ASN A 167 14.25 -15.65 -18.06
N ILE A 168 13.59 -16.73 -17.60
CA ILE A 168 12.18 -16.66 -17.20
C ILE A 168 11.99 -15.70 -16.02
N LEU A 169 12.86 -15.75 -15.01
CA LEU A 169 12.81 -14.85 -13.86
C LEU A 169 12.92 -13.39 -14.28
N VAL A 170 13.85 -13.04 -15.17
CA VAL A 170 14.03 -11.69 -15.69
C VAL A 170 12.73 -11.21 -16.36
N ILE A 171 12.14 -12.03 -17.22
CA ILE A 171 10.87 -11.68 -17.91
C ILE A 171 9.76 -11.43 -16.89
N VAL A 172 9.57 -12.35 -15.93
CA VAL A 172 8.51 -12.25 -14.91
C VAL A 172 8.71 -11.03 -14.02
N VAL A 173 9.93 -10.79 -13.53
CA VAL A 173 10.25 -9.64 -12.67
C VAL A 173 10.08 -8.32 -13.43
N SER A 174 10.49 -8.26 -14.71
CA SER A 174 10.28 -7.07 -15.54
C SER A 174 8.80 -6.77 -15.77
N LEU A 175 7.99 -7.80 -16.06
CA LEU A 175 6.54 -7.63 -16.21
C LEU A 175 5.88 -7.17 -14.90
N LEU A 176 6.25 -7.79 -13.78
CA LEU A 176 5.75 -7.41 -12.46
C LEU A 176 6.14 -5.96 -12.12
N PHE A 177 7.38 -5.56 -12.41
CA PHE A 177 7.85 -4.20 -12.18
C PHE A 177 7.04 -3.17 -12.97
N ILE A 178 6.75 -3.44 -14.24
CA ILE A 178 5.92 -2.56 -15.08
C ILE A 178 4.50 -2.46 -14.51
N LEU A 179 3.89 -3.58 -14.13
CA LEU A 179 2.56 -3.62 -13.54
C LEU A 179 2.49 -2.79 -12.23
N LEU A 180 3.47 -2.97 -11.35
CA LEU A 180 3.57 -2.21 -10.09
C LEU A 180 3.81 -0.72 -10.35
N MET A 181 4.61 -0.36 -11.36
CA MET A 181 4.82 1.03 -11.75
C MET A 181 3.52 1.71 -12.22
N ILE A 182 2.72 1.01 -13.04
CA ILE A 182 1.40 1.50 -13.48
C ILE A 182 0.47 1.67 -12.27
N TRP A 183 0.44 0.69 -11.37
CA TRP A 183 -0.39 0.74 -10.17
C TRP A 183 -0.01 1.90 -9.24
N VAL A 184 1.28 2.13 -9.01
CA VAL A 184 1.79 3.26 -8.22
C VAL A 184 1.42 4.59 -8.88
N ALA A 185 1.58 4.72 -10.19
CA ALA A 185 1.18 5.94 -10.92
C ALA A 185 -0.34 6.21 -10.81
N TYR A 186 -1.16 5.16 -10.88
CA TYR A 186 -2.62 5.25 -10.73
C TYR A 186 -3.05 5.74 -9.33
N LEU A 187 -2.29 5.43 -8.28
CA LEU A 187 -2.53 5.94 -6.92
C LEU A 187 -2.05 7.37 -6.73
N ILE A 188 -0.91 7.73 -7.31
CA ILE A 188 -0.28 9.05 -7.11
C ILE A 188 -1.03 10.15 -7.87
N HIS A 189 -1.55 9.85 -9.06
CA HIS A 189 -2.23 10.84 -9.89
C HIS A 189 -3.36 11.60 -9.16
N PRO A 190 -4.37 10.94 -8.54
CA PRO A 190 -5.44 11.64 -7.81
C PRO A 190 -4.92 12.38 -6.57
N LEU A 191 -3.89 11.86 -5.89
CA LEU A 191 -3.30 12.56 -4.74
C LEU A 191 -2.65 13.89 -5.15
N ASN A 192 -2.01 13.93 -6.32
CA ASN A 192 -1.48 15.18 -6.86
C ASN A 192 -2.58 16.16 -7.28
N GLN A 193 -3.72 15.66 -7.80
CA GLN A 193 -4.88 16.51 -8.09
C GLN A 193 -5.45 17.13 -6.81
N ILE A 194 -5.62 16.34 -5.75
CA ILE A 194 -6.06 16.82 -4.43
C ILE A 194 -5.09 17.86 -3.88
N ARG A 195 -3.78 17.59 -3.92
CA ARG A 195 -2.76 18.56 -3.50
C ARG A 195 -2.86 19.88 -4.26
N ALA A 196 -3.00 19.81 -5.58
CA ALA A 196 -3.11 21.00 -6.44
C ALA A 196 -4.38 21.80 -6.14
N TYR A 197 -5.50 21.11 -5.92
CA TYR A 197 -6.77 21.72 -5.53
C TYR A 197 -6.65 22.47 -4.19
N ILE A 198 -6.12 21.82 -3.15
CA ILE A 198 -5.92 22.44 -1.83
C ILE A 198 -5.05 23.69 -1.94
N GLU A 199 -3.99 23.66 -2.75
CA GLU A 199 -3.10 24.81 -2.92
C GLU A 199 -3.79 26.00 -3.61
N ARG A 200 -4.77 25.76 -4.48
CA ARG A 200 -5.59 26.81 -5.09
C ARG A 200 -6.60 27.39 -4.10
N ILE A 201 -7.26 26.54 -3.32
CA ILE A 201 -8.17 26.97 -2.24
C ILE A 201 -7.41 27.80 -1.20
N ARG A 202 -6.19 27.40 -0.83
CA ARG A 202 -5.31 28.17 0.07
C ARG A 202 -5.02 29.59 -0.43
N LYS A 203 -5.02 29.80 -1.75
CA LYS A 203 -4.81 31.12 -2.39
C LYS A 203 -6.11 31.92 -2.55
N GLY A 204 -7.26 31.38 -2.14
CA GLY A 204 -8.57 31.98 -2.35
C GLY A 204 -9.06 31.89 -3.80
N GLU A 205 -8.45 31.03 -4.62
CA GLU A 205 -8.92 30.78 -5.98
C GLU A 205 -10.06 29.77 -5.98
N HIS A 206 -11.07 29.97 -6.82
CA HIS A 206 -12.08 28.96 -7.07
C HIS A 206 -11.46 27.81 -7.87
N ALA A 207 -11.56 26.59 -7.35
CA ALA A 207 -11.02 25.39 -7.97
C ALA A 207 -12.08 24.28 -8.01
N GLU A 208 -12.01 23.43 -9.02
CA GLU A 208 -12.90 22.27 -9.16
C GLU A 208 -12.05 21.00 -9.02
N LEU A 209 -12.45 20.09 -8.13
CA LEU A 209 -11.77 18.81 -7.92
C LEU A 209 -12.50 17.69 -8.67
N LYS A 210 -11.93 17.22 -9.77
CA LYS A 210 -12.45 16.09 -10.56
C LYS A 210 -11.72 14.81 -10.22
N VAL A 211 -12.15 14.15 -9.13
CA VAL A 211 -11.67 12.83 -8.74
C VAL A 211 -12.83 11.84 -8.82
N ASP A 212 -12.93 11.09 -9.92
CA ASP A 212 -13.93 10.03 -10.09
C ASP A 212 -13.39 8.72 -9.54
N ARG A 213 -13.46 8.58 -8.21
CA ARG A 213 -13.08 7.36 -7.49
C ARG A 213 -14.12 7.02 -6.43
N ARG A 214 -14.28 5.73 -6.16
CA ARG A 214 -15.21 5.19 -5.15
C ARG A 214 -14.48 4.51 -3.99
N ASP A 215 -13.20 4.84 -3.82
CA ASP A 215 -12.35 4.35 -2.74
C ASP A 215 -12.11 5.47 -1.71
N GLU A 216 -11.26 5.21 -0.73
CA GLU A 216 -10.95 6.15 0.36
C GLU A 216 -10.38 7.48 -0.16
N ILE A 217 -9.68 7.46 -1.31
CA ILE A 217 -9.20 8.70 -1.95
C ILE A 217 -10.38 9.51 -2.49
N GLY A 218 -11.38 8.84 -3.08
CA GLY A 218 -12.63 9.46 -3.51
C GLY A 218 -13.44 10.04 -2.36
N GLU A 219 -13.55 9.32 -1.24
CA GLU A 219 -14.23 9.81 -0.03
C GLU A 219 -13.56 11.08 0.53
N VAL A 220 -12.22 11.09 0.61
CA VAL A 220 -11.46 12.27 1.04
C VAL A 220 -11.64 13.44 0.07
N ALA A 221 -11.64 13.17 -1.24
CA ALA A 221 -11.90 14.21 -2.24
C ALA A 221 -13.30 14.82 -2.06
N GLY A 222 -14.33 13.99 -1.85
CA GLY A 222 -15.70 14.45 -1.59
C GLY A 222 -15.82 15.27 -0.30
N ALA A 223 -15.17 14.83 0.78
CA ALA A 223 -15.14 15.57 2.04
C ALA A 223 -14.46 16.95 1.90
N LEU A 224 -13.39 17.05 1.11
CA LEU A 224 -12.71 18.32 0.84
C LEU A 224 -13.58 19.29 0.02
N VAL A 225 -14.37 18.78 -0.92
CA VAL A 225 -15.34 19.60 -1.67
C VAL A 225 -16.42 20.12 -0.74
N ALA A 226 -17.04 19.25 0.06
CA ALA A 226 -18.06 19.66 1.03
C ALA A 226 -17.53 20.71 2.04
N MET A 227 -16.30 20.55 2.50
CA MET A 227 -15.65 21.53 3.39
C MET A 227 -15.48 22.90 2.72
N GLN A 228 -15.06 22.94 1.45
CA GLN A 228 -14.97 24.22 0.72
C GLN A 228 -16.35 24.88 0.58
N GLU A 229 -17.39 24.11 0.23
CA GLU A 229 -18.76 24.63 0.12
C GLU A 229 -19.24 25.23 1.45
N GLU A 230 -18.91 24.59 2.57
CA GLU A 230 -19.24 25.10 3.90
C GLU A 230 -18.48 26.39 4.25
N ILE A 231 -17.19 26.48 3.90
CA ILE A 231 -16.38 27.70 4.03
C ILE A 231 -16.99 28.84 3.20
N GLU A 232 -17.29 28.59 1.92
CA GLU A 232 -17.91 29.58 1.03
C GLU A 232 -19.31 30.02 1.50
N ARG A 233 -20.08 29.10 2.08
CA ARG A 233 -21.37 29.42 2.70
C ARG A 233 -21.19 30.30 3.94
N SER A 234 -20.23 29.98 4.80
CA SER A 234 -19.93 30.75 6.00
C SER A 234 -19.47 32.17 5.69
N GLU A 235 -18.58 32.34 4.70
CA GLU A 235 -18.13 33.67 4.26
C GLU A 235 -19.29 34.50 3.67
N ARG A 236 -20.17 33.89 2.85
CA ARG A 236 -21.37 34.59 2.34
C ARG A 236 -22.30 35.06 3.45
N LEU A 237 -22.58 34.21 4.45
CA LEU A 237 -23.42 34.58 5.59
C LEU A 237 -22.81 35.73 6.40
N LYS A 238 -21.48 35.71 6.56
CA LYS A 238 -20.74 36.79 7.23
C LYS A 238 -20.80 38.10 6.45
N GLU A 239 -20.65 38.07 5.12
CA GLU A 239 -20.81 39.24 4.27
C GLU A 239 -22.23 39.83 4.35
N GLU A 240 -23.26 38.97 4.27
CA GLU A 240 -24.66 39.37 4.43
C GLU A 240 -24.92 40.01 5.80
N MET A 241 -24.38 39.42 6.87
CA MET A 241 -24.46 39.98 8.22
C MET A 241 -23.82 41.37 8.30
N LEU A 242 -22.60 41.53 7.77
CA LEU A 242 -21.90 42.83 7.76
C LEU A 242 -22.67 43.88 6.94
N HIS A 243 -23.22 43.50 5.79
CA HIS A 243 -24.06 44.37 4.98
C HIS A 243 -25.30 44.84 5.76
N ASN A 244 -26.01 43.92 6.41
CA ASN A 244 -27.21 44.23 7.19
C ASN A 244 -26.90 45.14 8.38
N ILE A 245 -25.81 44.87 9.11
CA ILE A 245 -25.31 45.74 10.18
C ILE A 245 -25.01 47.14 9.64
N SER A 246 -24.30 47.23 8.52
CA SER A 246 -23.94 48.53 7.93
C SER A 246 -25.17 49.35 7.56
N HIS A 247 -26.20 48.72 7.00
CA HIS A 247 -27.46 49.35 6.65
C HIS A 247 -28.20 49.88 7.90
N ASP A 248 -28.29 49.04 8.93
CA ASP A 248 -28.99 49.35 10.19
C ASP A 248 -28.32 50.46 11.00
N LEU A 249 -27.00 50.60 10.90
CA LEU A 249 -26.26 51.69 11.55
C LEU A 249 -26.32 52.99 10.73
N LYS A 250 -26.33 52.92 9.40
CA LYS A 250 -26.33 54.11 8.52
C LYS A 250 -27.58 54.97 8.69
N THR A 251 -28.75 54.36 8.86
CA THR A 251 -30.04 55.06 8.99
C THR A 251 -30.13 55.99 10.20
N PRO A 252 -29.89 55.52 11.45
CA PRO A 252 -29.88 56.41 12.62
C PRO A 252 -28.75 57.44 12.54
N ILE A 253 -27.55 57.08 12.04
CA ILE A 253 -26.44 58.03 11.86
C ILE A 253 -26.83 59.16 10.90
N ALA A 254 -27.48 58.85 9.77
CA ALA A 254 -27.95 59.86 8.83
C ALA A 254 -28.99 60.79 9.45
N THR A 255 -29.89 60.24 10.28
CA THR A 255 -30.90 61.02 11.01
C THR A 255 -30.24 61.96 12.02
N ILE A 256 -29.36 61.45 12.87
CA ILE A 256 -28.58 62.25 13.85
C ILE A 256 -27.85 63.40 13.14
N LYS A 257 -27.18 63.09 12.02
CA LYS A 257 -26.43 64.08 11.23
C LYS A 257 -27.34 65.15 10.63
N SER A 258 -28.42 64.75 9.95
CA SER A 258 -29.35 65.68 9.30
C SER A 258 -30.02 66.63 10.30
N TYR A 259 -30.37 66.13 11.48
CA TYR A 259 -30.98 66.94 12.53
C TYR A 259 -29.96 67.89 13.16
N SER A 260 -28.73 67.42 13.38
CA SER A 260 -27.64 68.27 13.88
C SER A 260 -27.30 69.40 12.90
N GLU A 261 -27.29 69.12 11.59
CA GLU A 261 -27.10 70.12 10.53
C GLU A 261 -28.26 71.12 10.49
N SER A 262 -29.51 70.65 10.57
CA SER A 262 -30.69 71.53 10.60
C SER A 262 -30.67 72.48 11.80
N ILE A 263 -30.35 71.96 12.99
CA ILE A 263 -30.22 72.76 14.22
C ILE A 263 -29.10 73.81 14.08
N LYS A 264 -27.96 73.42 13.48
CA LYS A 264 -26.84 74.33 13.22
C LYS A 264 -27.22 75.48 12.28
N ASP A 265 -28.09 75.20 11.32
CA ASP A 265 -28.61 76.19 10.36
C ASP A 265 -29.80 77.00 10.91
N GLY A 266 -30.19 76.77 12.17
CA GLY A 266 -31.30 77.47 12.84
C GLY A 266 -32.69 76.95 12.46
N ILE A 267 -32.76 75.80 11.81
CA ILE A 267 -34.01 75.16 11.34
C ILE A 267 -34.37 74.03 12.31
N TYR A 268 -35.61 74.02 12.80
CA TYR A 268 -36.10 73.01 13.74
C TYR A 268 -37.19 72.14 13.08
N PRO A 269 -36.86 70.91 12.62
CA PRO A 269 -37.80 70.03 11.93
C PRO A 269 -39.07 69.70 12.74
N TYR A 270 -38.98 69.71 14.08
CA TYR A 270 -40.11 69.47 14.99
C TYR A 270 -40.51 70.71 15.81
N GLU A 271 -40.56 71.88 15.17
CA GLU A 271 -41.09 73.15 15.73
C GLU A 271 -40.22 73.80 16.82
N THR A 272 -39.50 73.01 17.63
CA THR A 272 -38.67 73.48 18.74
C THR A 272 -37.30 72.83 18.73
N LEU A 273 -36.30 73.54 19.28
CA LEU A 273 -34.95 73.02 19.50
C LEU A 273 -35.00 71.75 20.37
N GLU A 274 -35.76 71.78 21.46
CA GLU A 274 -35.88 70.69 22.43
C GLU A 274 -36.36 69.40 21.76
N LYS A 275 -37.51 69.44 21.06
CA LYS A 275 -38.02 68.28 20.30
C LYS A 275 -37.04 67.78 19.22
N SER A 276 -36.26 68.68 18.61
CA SER A 276 -35.28 68.30 17.58
C SER A 276 -34.05 67.61 18.19
N VAL A 277 -33.63 68.02 19.39
CA VAL A 277 -32.55 67.38 20.16
C VAL A 277 -33.01 66.04 20.72
N ASP A 278 -34.26 65.92 21.17
CA ASP A 278 -34.83 64.65 21.66
C ASP A 278 -34.75 63.54 20.61
N VAL A 279 -34.98 63.87 19.34
CA VAL A 279 -34.85 62.91 18.22
C VAL A 279 -33.41 62.44 18.04
N ILE A 280 -32.43 63.33 18.20
CA ILE A 280 -31.02 62.97 18.14
C ILE A 280 -30.68 61.99 19.27
N ILE A 281 -31.14 62.28 20.50
CA ILE A 281 -30.92 61.43 21.68
C ILE A 281 -31.59 60.07 21.47
N GLU A 282 -32.85 60.03 21.02
CA GLU A 282 -33.57 58.78 20.78
C GLU A 282 -32.85 57.89 19.75
N HIS A 283 -32.37 58.48 18.65
CA HIS A 283 -31.63 57.74 17.63
C HIS A 283 -30.24 57.29 18.11
N ALA A 284 -29.57 58.07 18.98
CA ALA A 284 -28.32 57.68 19.61
C ALA A 284 -28.51 56.49 20.58
N ASP A 285 -29.56 56.52 21.41
CA ASP A 285 -29.91 55.43 22.32
C ASP A 285 -30.29 54.15 21.54
N ARG A 286 -31.03 54.29 20.43
CA ARG A 286 -31.35 53.17 19.54
C ARG A 286 -30.09 52.56 18.93
N LEU A 287 -29.12 53.39 18.53
CA LEU A 287 -27.84 52.93 18.00
C LEU A 287 -27.04 52.18 19.06
N GLU A 288 -26.97 52.71 20.28
CA GLU A 288 -26.29 52.06 21.41
C GLU A 288 -26.88 50.68 21.70
N LYS A 289 -28.21 50.57 21.78
CA LYS A 289 -28.89 49.28 21.98
C LYS A 289 -28.59 48.26 20.88
N LYS A 290 -28.51 48.71 19.60
CA LYS A 290 -28.11 47.84 18.48
C LYS A 290 -26.68 47.34 18.63
N VAL A 291 -25.74 48.22 18.99
CA VAL A 291 -24.33 47.83 19.21
C VAL A 291 -24.20 46.84 20.37
N GLN A 292 -24.87 47.09 21.50
CA GLN A 292 -24.88 46.17 22.64
C GLN A 292 -25.45 44.80 22.26
N SER A 293 -26.51 44.77 21.44
CA SER A 293 -27.11 43.51 20.96
C SER A 293 -26.13 42.72 20.06
N LEU A 294 -25.36 43.40 19.21
CA LEU A 294 -24.34 42.76 18.36
C LEU A 294 -23.18 42.19 19.19
N LEU A 295 -22.72 42.93 20.20
CA LEU A 295 -21.67 42.46 21.12
C LEU A 295 -22.14 41.23 21.92
N LEU A 296 -23.40 41.23 22.37
CA LEU A 296 -24.00 40.09 23.05
C LEU A 296 -24.08 38.87 22.13
N LEU A 297 -24.53 39.06 20.88
CA LEU A 297 -24.64 37.98 19.89
C LEU A 297 -23.26 37.35 19.61
N ASN A 298 -22.23 38.18 19.43
CA ASN A 298 -20.85 37.72 19.20
C ASN A 298 -20.34 36.91 20.41
N ARG A 299 -20.57 37.40 21.63
CA ARG A 299 -20.21 36.71 22.86
C ARG A 299 -20.93 35.36 23.01
N LEU A 300 -22.21 35.30 22.68
CA LEU A 300 -22.98 34.04 22.69
C LEU A 300 -22.45 33.05 21.65
N GLY A 301 -22.12 33.52 20.45
CA GLY A 301 -21.48 32.70 19.41
C GLY A 301 -20.14 32.11 19.87
N TYR A 302 -19.32 32.92 20.54
CA TYR A 302 -18.04 32.47 21.12
C TYR A 302 -18.24 31.37 22.17
N LEU A 303 -19.17 31.57 23.11
CA LEU A 303 -19.49 30.58 24.16
C LEU A 303 -20.01 29.26 23.58
N ALA A 304 -20.82 29.32 22.53
CA ALA A 304 -21.29 28.12 21.84
C ALA A 304 -20.14 27.35 21.15
N SER A 305 -19.12 28.06 20.63
CA SER A 305 -17.99 27.44 19.94
C SER A 305 -16.95 26.79 20.86
N GLU A 306 -16.84 27.24 22.12
CA GLU A 306 -15.95 26.64 23.12
C GLU A 306 -16.51 25.36 23.76
N GLY A 307 -17.74 24.95 23.41
CA GLY A 307 -18.35 23.74 23.97
C GLY A 307 -18.44 23.81 25.49
N VAL A 308 -18.93 24.95 26.01
CA VAL A 308 -19.15 25.12 27.44
C VAL A 308 -20.08 24.01 27.93
N ASP A 309 -19.58 23.14 28.81
CA ASP A 309 -20.38 22.14 29.54
C ASP A 309 -21.34 22.91 30.45
N LEU A 310 -22.61 22.92 30.04
CA LEU A 310 -23.67 23.66 30.71
C LEU A 310 -24.26 22.84 31.85
N GLY A 311 -23.89 21.56 31.98
CA GLY A 311 -24.39 20.65 33.00
C GLY A 311 -25.91 20.43 32.90
N GLU A 312 -26.51 19.98 34.00
CA GLU A 312 -27.97 19.87 34.09
C GLU A 312 -28.61 21.21 34.44
N ILE A 313 -29.39 21.77 33.51
CA ILE A 313 -30.11 23.02 33.70
C ILE A 313 -31.61 22.73 33.80
N ASN A 314 -32.23 23.15 34.90
CA ASN A 314 -33.67 23.11 35.07
C ASN A 314 -34.34 24.24 34.25
N MET A 315 -34.97 23.88 33.13
CA MET A 315 -35.59 24.83 32.24
C MET A 315 -36.82 25.51 32.86
N THR A 316 -37.51 24.82 33.77
CA THR A 316 -38.65 25.40 34.49
C THR A 316 -38.23 26.62 35.31
N ASP A 317 -37.05 26.58 35.94
CA ASP A 317 -36.55 27.69 36.75
C ASP A 317 -36.11 28.87 35.90
N ILE A 318 -35.50 28.61 34.74
CA ILE A 318 -35.16 29.66 33.78
C ILE A 318 -36.41 30.37 33.27
N VAL A 319 -37.43 29.61 32.87
CA VAL A 319 -38.69 30.18 32.36
C VAL A 319 -39.40 30.98 33.45
N LYS A 320 -39.45 30.48 34.70
CA LYS A 320 -40.00 31.24 35.83
C LYS A 320 -39.26 32.56 36.05
N LYS A 321 -37.93 32.55 35.97
CA LYS A 321 -37.10 33.76 36.14
C LYS A 321 -37.34 34.77 35.02
N ALA A 322 -37.53 34.30 33.79
CA ALA A 322 -37.89 35.14 32.64
C ALA A 322 -39.31 35.74 32.78
N ILE A 323 -40.29 34.97 33.24
CA ILE A 323 -41.65 35.48 33.50
C ILE A 323 -41.62 36.56 34.58
N LEU A 324 -40.83 36.34 35.64
CA LEU A 324 -40.66 37.33 36.71
C LEU A 324 -40.06 38.64 36.18
N SER A 325 -39.03 38.58 35.33
CA SER A 325 -38.43 39.81 34.76
C SER A 325 -39.42 40.57 33.88
N VAL A 326 -40.21 39.87 33.07
CA VAL A 326 -41.25 40.50 32.23
C VAL A 326 -42.37 41.11 33.09
N LYS A 327 -42.78 40.44 34.17
CA LYS A 327 -43.81 40.95 35.09
C LYS A 327 -43.39 42.23 35.81
N VAL A 328 -42.09 42.43 36.05
CA VAL A 328 -41.57 43.70 36.60
C VAL A 328 -41.75 44.86 35.61
N ILE A 329 -41.63 44.59 34.31
CA ILE A 329 -41.72 45.62 33.25
C ILE A 329 -43.18 45.88 32.84
N ARG A 330 -44.03 44.84 32.85
CA ARG A 330 -45.43 44.87 32.43
C ARG A 330 -46.34 44.20 33.48
N PRO A 331 -46.52 44.83 34.66
CA PRO A 331 -47.30 44.25 35.76
C PRO A 331 -48.78 44.02 35.42
N GLU A 332 -49.31 44.73 34.42
CA GLU A 332 -50.67 44.61 33.91
C GLU A 332 -50.95 43.31 33.14
N ILE A 333 -49.91 42.59 32.71
CA ILE A 333 -50.07 41.34 31.94
C ILE A 333 -50.07 40.16 32.90
N GLN A 334 -51.20 39.44 32.98
CA GLN A 334 -51.27 38.12 33.63
C GLN A 334 -50.72 37.04 32.70
N MET A 335 -49.67 36.35 33.14
CA MET A 335 -49.07 35.22 32.45
C MET A 335 -49.36 33.94 33.26
N GLU A 336 -50.17 33.05 32.71
CA GLU A 336 -50.39 31.70 33.23
C GLU A 336 -49.45 30.73 32.53
N THR A 337 -48.76 29.87 33.28
CA THR A 337 -47.87 28.86 32.71
C THR A 337 -48.10 27.48 33.31
N TYR A 338 -48.17 26.49 32.42
CA TYR A 338 -48.21 25.08 32.75
C TYR A 338 -46.88 24.50 32.26
N LEU A 339 -45.88 24.48 33.16
CA LEU A 339 -44.53 24.05 32.83
C LEU A 339 -44.31 22.62 33.34
N ASP A 340 -44.06 21.71 32.42
CA ASP A 340 -43.56 20.39 32.76
C ASP A 340 -42.10 20.49 33.25
N PRO A 341 -41.66 19.61 34.18
CA PRO A 341 -40.27 19.56 34.61
C PRO A 341 -39.39 19.07 33.46
N VAL A 342 -38.62 19.98 32.88
CA VAL A 342 -37.70 19.70 31.76
C VAL A 342 -36.30 20.07 32.18
N ILE A 343 -35.39 19.11 32.04
CA ILE A 343 -33.95 19.30 32.27
C ILE A 343 -33.27 19.33 30.91
N TYR A 344 -32.52 20.39 30.66
CA TYR A 344 -31.59 20.47 29.54
C TYR A 344 -30.24 19.91 30.01
N ILE A 345 -29.66 19.02 29.21
CA ILE A 345 -28.34 18.43 29.43
C ILE A 345 -27.51 18.84 28.22
N GLY A 346 -26.46 19.63 28.41
CA GLY A 346 -25.67 20.20 27.30
C GLY A 346 -24.23 20.48 27.64
#